data_AF-A0A165DV05-F1
#
_entry.id   AF-A0A165DV05-F1
#
_cell.length_a   1.000
_cell.length_b   1.000
_cell.length_c   1.000
_cell.angle_alpha   90.00
_cell.angle_beta   90.00
_cell.angle_gamma   90.00
#
_symmetry.space_group_name_H-M   'P 1'
#
loop_
_entity.id
_entity.type
_entity.pdbx_description
1 polymer ?
#
loop_
_entity_poly.entity_id
_entity_poly.type
_entity_poly.pdbx_seq_one_letter_code
_entity_poly.pdbx_strand_id
1 'polypeptide(L)'
;MERNTTEFHNRMVFLDQHRQQSESRIADLEKTSAALAEDDKAINESLVAFDDEKAGQGGNNVDDTDDDDEPSFGRKGKGVKIDQPEKYGGNKDGVNLDDWLEQVMLWLKYTGHTKDESKIISTLLLLKGGAREYMRHWITEINENNKAPGTWAEFVAELRTAYESLDKDDKKRTELEAFIKKDHRDF
;
A
#
# COMPACT_ATOMS: atom_id res chain seq x y z
N MET A 1 43.46 -28.43 32.33
CA MET A 1 43.55 -27.91 30.95
C MET A 1 42.31 -28.33 30.14
N GLU A 2 41.11 -28.34 30.75
CA GLU A 2 39.93 -29.07 30.23
C GLU A 2 38.69 -28.18 29.99
N ARG A 3 38.71 -26.91 30.40
CA ARG A 3 37.55 -26.01 30.25
C ARG A 3 37.35 -25.50 28.81
N ASN A 4 38.41 -25.51 28.01
CA ASN A 4 38.42 -24.92 26.67
C ASN A 4 37.77 -25.84 25.61
N THR A 5 37.81 -27.15 25.82
CA THR A 5 37.21 -28.16 24.93
C THR A 5 35.69 -28.18 25.02
N THR A 6 35.12 -28.04 26.23
CA THR A 6 33.66 -28.04 26.43
C THR A 6 33.00 -26.79 25.86
N GLU A 7 33.66 -25.63 25.98
CA GLU A 7 33.14 -24.37 25.44
C GLU A 7 33.11 -24.37 23.91
N PHE A 8 34.18 -24.89 23.27
CA PHE A 8 34.22 -25.05 21.82
C PHE A 8 33.16 -26.05 21.32
N HIS A 9 32.97 -27.15 22.04
CA HIS A 9 31.95 -28.14 21.73
C HIS A 9 30.53 -27.54 21.82
N ASN A 10 30.23 -26.81 22.90
CA ASN A 10 28.92 -26.16 23.07
C ASN A 10 28.65 -25.12 21.98
N ARG A 11 29.67 -24.35 21.59
CA ARG A 11 29.55 -23.37 20.51
C ARG A 11 29.30 -24.04 19.16
N MET A 12 29.97 -25.15 18.88
CA MET A 12 29.75 -25.91 17.64
C MET A 12 28.34 -26.49 17.58
N VAL A 13 27.85 -27.09 18.67
CA VAL A 13 26.49 -27.64 18.76
C VAL A 13 25.44 -26.55 18.58
N PHE A 14 25.63 -25.37 19.17
CA PHE A 14 24.72 -24.24 19.00
C PHE A 14 24.64 -23.76 17.54
N LEU A 15 25.79 -23.64 16.87
CA LEU A 15 25.85 -23.22 15.47
C LEU A 15 25.24 -24.26 14.53
N ASP A 16 25.48 -25.55 14.78
CA ASP A 16 24.91 -26.63 13.99
C ASP A 16 23.38 -26.69 14.16
N GLN A 17 22.88 -26.57 15.40
CA GLN A 17 21.44 -26.51 15.66
C GLN A 17 20.77 -25.32 14.95
N HIS A 18 21.41 -24.15 14.97
CA HIS A 18 20.90 -22.97 14.28
C HIS A 18 20.91 -23.15 12.76
N ARG A 19 21.97 -23.77 12.22
CA ARG A 19 22.05 -24.12 10.79
C ARG A 19 20.93 -25.09 10.40
N GLN A 20 20.74 -26.18 11.15
CA GLN A 20 19.67 -27.16 10.90
C GLN A 20 18.29 -26.51 10.95
N GLN A 21 18.05 -25.60 11.89
CA GLN A 21 16.79 -24.83 11.94
C GLN A 21 16.61 -23.93 10.73
N SER A 22 17.66 -23.28 10.24
CA SER A 22 17.57 -22.47 9.02
C SER A 22 17.30 -23.30 7.78
N GLU A 23 17.93 -24.47 7.65
CA GLU A 23 17.76 -25.37 6.50
C GLU A 23 16.34 -25.97 6.46
N SER A 24 15.80 -26.38 7.62
CA SER A 24 14.41 -26.85 7.71
C SER A 24 13.41 -25.77 7.29
N ARG A 25 13.60 -24.53 7.74
CA ARG A 25 12.71 -23.42 7.39
C ARG A 25 12.76 -23.07 5.90
N ILE A 26 13.94 -23.17 5.28
CA ILE A 26 14.10 -22.97 3.84
C ILE A 26 13.38 -24.09 3.08
N ALA A 27 13.52 -25.35 3.48
CA ALA A 27 12.84 -26.47 2.83
C ALA A 27 11.30 -26.35 2.92
N ASP A 28 10.77 -25.89 4.05
CA ASP A 28 9.34 -25.63 4.20
C ASP A 28 8.87 -24.50 3.27
N LEU A 29 9.65 -23.42 3.17
CA LEU A 29 9.37 -22.31 2.26
C LEU A 29 9.38 -22.75 0.80
N GLU A 30 10.36 -23.54 0.37
CA GLU A 30 10.43 -24.10 -0.99
C GLU A 30 9.22 -24.97 -1.31
N LYS A 31 8.79 -25.81 -0.35
CA LYS A 31 7.61 -26.65 -0.51
C LYS A 31 6.32 -25.84 -0.63
N THR A 32 6.18 -24.77 0.15
CA THR A 32 5.03 -23.85 0.03
C THR A 32 5.06 -23.07 -1.29
N SER A 33 6.24 -22.66 -1.76
CA SER A 33 6.40 -21.99 -3.05
C SER A 33 6.04 -22.90 -4.22
N ALA A 34 6.40 -24.20 -4.16
CA ALA A 34 6.04 -25.17 -5.18
C ALA A 34 4.53 -25.43 -5.23
N ALA A 35 3.87 -25.51 -4.06
CA ALA A 35 2.42 -25.66 -4.00
C ALA A 35 1.66 -24.46 -4.59
N LEU A 36 2.12 -23.23 -4.31
CA LEU A 36 1.54 -22.00 -4.87
C LEU A 36 1.74 -21.91 -6.39
N ALA A 37 2.86 -22.39 -6.92
CA ALA A 37 3.11 -22.41 -8.36
C ALA A 37 2.22 -23.41 -9.13
N GLU A 38 1.81 -24.52 -8.49
CA GLU A 38 0.86 -25.47 -9.07
C GLU A 38 -0.57 -24.91 -9.13
N ASP A 39 -0.99 -24.13 -8.12
CA ASP A 39 -2.29 -23.45 -8.10
C ASP A 39 -2.42 -22.38 -9.22
N ASP A 40 -1.38 -21.60 -9.46
CA ASP A 40 -1.37 -20.60 -10.55
C ASP A 40 -1.47 -21.24 -11.95
N LYS A 41 -0.94 -22.46 -12.14
CA LYS A 41 -1.05 -23.21 -13.40
C LYS A 41 -2.48 -23.69 -13.66
N ALA A 42 -3.22 -24.08 -12.62
CA ALA A 42 -4.62 -24.52 -12.76
C ALA A 42 -5.55 -23.37 -13.11
N ILE A 43 -5.28 -22.16 -12.63
CA ILE A 43 -6.06 -20.96 -12.95
C ILE A 43 -5.85 -20.55 -14.42
N ASN A 44 -4.62 -20.68 -14.93
CA ASN A 44 -4.29 -20.30 -16.31
C ASN A 44 -4.90 -21.28 -17.35
N GLU A 45 -5.02 -22.57 -17.05
CA GLU A 45 -5.65 -23.55 -17.96
C GLU A 45 -7.18 -23.39 -18.07
N SER A 46 -7.84 -22.76 -17.09
CA SER A 46 -9.28 -22.44 -17.16
C SER A 46 -9.59 -21.27 -18.11
N LEU A 47 -8.62 -20.42 -18.44
CA LEU A 47 -8.85 -19.24 -19.30
C LEU A 47 -8.74 -19.54 -20.81
N VAL A 48 -8.13 -20.68 -21.20
CA VAL A 48 -7.83 -21.02 -22.61
C VAL A 48 -9.02 -21.66 -23.34
N ALA A 49 -10.15 -21.90 -22.67
CA ALA A 49 -11.30 -22.63 -23.23
C ALA A 49 -12.37 -21.78 -23.94
N PHE A 50 -12.12 -20.49 -24.22
CA PHE A 50 -13.16 -19.58 -24.78
C PHE A 50 -12.94 -19.04 -26.19
N ASP A 51 -11.90 -19.44 -26.91
CA ASP A 51 -11.71 -19.00 -28.31
C ASP A 51 -11.81 -20.18 -29.29
N ASP A 52 -13.04 -20.59 -29.59
CA ASP A 52 -13.34 -21.36 -30.79
C ASP A 52 -14.48 -20.72 -31.58
N GLU A 53 -14.25 -20.63 -32.89
CA GLU A 53 -15.23 -20.40 -33.96
C GLU A 53 -15.73 -18.97 -34.29
N LYS A 54 -15.15 -18.35 -35.34
CA LYS A 54 -15.76 -18.34 -36.70
C LYS A 54 -14.91 -17.58 -37.74
N ALA A 55 -14.72 -18.25 -38.88
CA ALA A 55 -14.11 -17.75 -40.11
C ALA A 55 -15.03 -16.82 -40.93
N GLY A 56 -14.47 -15.94 -41.78
CA GLY A 56 -15.22 -15.31 -42.87
C GLY A 56 -14.58 -14.11 -43.58
N GLN A 57 -13.92 -14.38 -44.70
CA GLN A 57 -13.48 -13.48 -45.80
C GLN A 57 -14.30 -12.20 -46.09
N GLY A 58 -13.56 -11.11 -46.36
CA GLY A 58 -13.57 -10.41 -47.67
C GLY A 58 -14.47 -9.17 -47.86
N GLY A 59 -13.85 -8.08 -48.36
CA GLY A 59 -14.53 -7.10 -49.23
C GLY A 59 -14.35 -5.63 -48.85
N ASN A 60 -13.65 -4.87 -49.70
CA ASN A 60 -13.64 -3.40 -49.71
C ASN A 60 -15.06 -2.85 -49.99
N ASN A 61 -15.48 -1.80 -49.28
CA ASN A 61 -15.79 -0.46 -49.81
C ASN A 61 -16.51 0.41 -48.76
N VAL A 62 -16.22 1.70 -48.87
CA VAL A 62 -16.70 2.89 -48.15
C VAL A 62 -18.20 2.87 -47.77
N ASP A 63 -18.52 3.22 -46.53
CA ASP A 63 -19.62 4.16 -46.20
C ASP A 63 -19.48 4.71 -44.77
N ASP A 64 -19.71 6.02 -44.61
CA ASP A 64 -19.71 6.76 -43.36
C ASP A 64 -21.04 6.54 -42.62
N THR A 65 -21.06 5.97 -41.41
CA THR A 65 -21.90 6.46 -40.29
C THR A 65 -21.56 5.77 -38.96
N ASP A 66 -21.54 6.58 -37.89
CA ASP A 66 -21.44 6.22 -36.48
C ASP A 66 -22.47 5.18 -36.02
N ASP A 67 -22.08 4.23 -35.16
CA ASP A 67 -22.56 4.19 -33.76
C ASP A 67 -21.91 3.02 -32.98
N ASP A 68 -21.40 3.39 -31.81
CA ASP A 68 -20.73 2.56 -30.79
C ASP A 68 -21.66 1.49 -30.17
N ASP A 69 -21.09 0.36 -29.75
CA ASP A 69 -21.13 -0.01 -28.32
C ASP A 69 -20.21 -1.19 -27.96
N GLU A 70 -18.95 -0.86 -27.72
CA GLU A 70 -18.05 -1.62 -26.83
C GLU A 70 -17.67 -0.68 -25.66
N PRO A 71 -17.62 -1.15 -24.39
CA PRO A 71 -17.22 -0.30 -23.27
C PRO A 71 -15.70 -0.13 -23.28
N SER A 72 -15.24 0.78 -24.14
CA SER A 72 -13.92 1.40 -24.00
C SER A 72 -13.91 2.23 -22.71
N PHE A 73 -13.16 1.79 -21.70
CA PHE A 73 -12.78 2.61 -20.55
C PHE A 73 -11.81 3.75 -20.92
N GLY A 74 -11.73 4.09 -22.21
CA GLY A 74 -11.13 5.30 -22.74
C GLY A 74 -12.15 6.21 -23.43
N ARG A 75 -13.33 6.46 -22.85
CA ARG A 75 -14.28 7.42 -23.45
C ARG A 75 -14.04 8.86 -22.99
N LYS A 76 -13.71 9.66 -24.00
CA LYS A 76 -13.78 11.11 -24.09
C LYS A 76 -15.25 11.58 -24.00
N GLY A 77 -15.93 11.26 -22.90
CA GLY A 77 -17.19 11.91 -22.51
C GLY A 77 -16.88 13.17 -21.71
N LYS A 78 -17.84 14.07 -21.54
CA LYS A 78 -17.79 15.04 -20.42
C LYS A 78 -17.92 14.26 -19.10
N GLY A 79 -16.91 13.49 -18.77
CA GLY A 79 -16.80 12.76 -17.52
C GLY A 79 -16.75 13.75 -16.38
N VAL A 80 -17.44 13.43 -15.30
CA VAL A 80 -17.20 14.09 -14.01
C VAL A 80 -15.71 13.95 -13.73
N LYS A 81 -14.98 15.06 -13.87
CA LYS A 81 -13.57 15.10 -13.51
C LYS A 81 -13.51 15.02 -12.00
N ILE A 82 -12.94 13.94 -11.49
CA ILE A 82 -12.56 13.90 -10.08
C ILE A 82 -11.19 14.57 -10.00
N ASP A 83 -11.18 15.75 -9.40
CA ASP A 83 -9.94 16.48 -9.18
C ASP A 83 -9.05 15.75 -8.18
N GLN A 84 -7.73 15.99 -8.28
CA GLN A 84 -6.78 15.46 -7.33
C GLN A 84 -7.07 16.06 -5.94
N PRO A 85 -7.14 15.23 -4.88
CA PRO A 85 -7.34 15.72 -3.52
C PRO A 85 -6.24 16.68 -3.09
N GLU A 86 -6.57 17.61 -2.20
CA GLU A 86 -5.58 18.51 -1.61
C GLU A 86 -4.57 17.74 -0.74
N LYS A 87 -3.41 18.38 -0.50
CA LYS A 87 -2.37 17.79 0.34
C LYS A 87 -2.76 17.83 1.82
N TYR A 88 -2.66 16.68 2.48
CA TYR A 88 -3.01 16.52 3.89
C TYR A 88 -1.80 16.64 4.81
N GLY A 89 -1.81 17.63 5.69
CA GLY A 89 -0.75 17.89 6.67
C GLY A 89 -1.07 17.47 8.10
N GLY A 90 -2.31 17.03 8.35
CA GLY A 90 -2.85 16.79 9.69
C GLY A 90 -3.84 17.86 10.14
N ASN A 91 -4.17 17.86 11.43
CA ASN A 91 -5.31 18.60 12.02
C ASN A 91 -5.24 20.14 11.84
N LYS A 92 -4.05 20.68 11.57
CA LYS A 92 -3.84 22.13 11.35
C LYS A 92 -4.51 22.65 10.08
N ASP A 93 -4.81 21.76 9.13
CA ASP A 93 -5.47 22.12 7.87
C ASP A 93 -7.01 22.18 8.02
N GLY A 94 -7.58 21.80 9.17
CA GLY A 94 -9.03 21.81 9.41
C GLY A 94 -9.83 20.75 8.63
N VAL A 95 -9.14 19.87 7.91
CA VAL A 95 -9.71 18.78 7.12
C VAL A 95 -9.70 17.50 7.95
N ASN A 96 -10.86 16.85 8.09
CA ASN A 96 -10.98 15.55 8.73
C ASN A 96 -10.25 14.47 7.91
N LEU A 97 -9.48 13.61 8.57
CA LEU A 97 -8.76 12.52 7.92
C LEU A 97 -9.69 11.58 7.13
N ASP A 98 -10.85 11.23 7.69
CA ASP A 98 -11.76 10.28 7.04
C ASP A 98 -12.39 10.89 5.79
N ASP A 99 -12.84 12.14 5.86
CA ASP A 99 -13.37 12.88 4.70
C ASP A 99 -12.31 13.02 3.59
N TRP A 100 -11.06 13.27 3.98
CA TRP A 100 -9.94 13.34 3.05
C TRP A 100 -9.64 11.98 2.41
N LEU A 101 -9.66 10.89 3.20
CA LEU A 101 -9.46 9.54 2.69
C LEU A 101 -10.57 9.11 1.71
N GLU A 102 -11.82 9.54 1.94
CA GLU A 102 -12.91 9.30 1.00
C GLU A 102 -12.66 9.99 -0.35
N GLN A 103 -12.19 11.24 -0.34
CA GLN A 103 -11.81 11.97 -1.57
C GLN A 103 -10.66 11.28 -2.30
N VAL A 104 -9.64 10.85 -1.56
CA VAL A 104 -8.51 10.07 -2.11
C VAL A 104 -9.00 8.78 -2.75
N MET A 105 -9.87 8.02 -2.07
CA MET A 105 -10.40 6.77 -2.59
C MET A 105 -11.21 6.96 -3.89
N LEU A 106 -11.98 8.03 -3.99
CA LEU A 106 -12.70 8.38 -5.22
C LEU A 106 -11.73 8.71 -6.36
N TRP A 107 -10.72 9.53 -6.08
CA TRP A 107 -9.72 9.91 -7.07
C TRP A 107 -8.88 8.72 -7.53
N LEU A 108 -8.42 7.85 -6.62
CA LEU A 108 -7.66 6.63 -6.94
C LEU A 108 -8.45 5.67 -7.83
N LYS A 109 -9.76 5.51 -7.57
CA LYS A 109 -10.65 4.71 -8.41
C LYS A 109 -10.78 5.31 -9.81
N TYR A 110 -10.95 6.63 -9.90
CA TYR A 110 -11.07 7.35 -11.18
C TYR A 110 -9.78 7.28 -12.01
N THR A 111 -8.60 7.29 -11.37
CA THR A 111 -7.30 7.22 -12.05
C THR A 111 -6.80 5.80 -12.29
N GLY A 112 -7.54 4.77 -11.88
CA GLY A 112 -7.21 3.37 -12.15
C GLY A 112 -6.18 2.74 -11.21
N HIS A 113 -5.95 3.32 -10.02
CA HIS A 113 -5.08 2.74 -9.00
C HIS A 113 -5.78 1.56 -8.28
N THR A 114 -5.71 0.38 -8.87
CA THR A 114 -6.36 -0.84 -8.35
C THR A 114 -5.49 -1.61 -7.36
N LYS A 115 -4.17 -1.58 -7.54
CA LYS A 115 -3.19 -2.26 -6.69
C LYS A 115 -2.87 -1.46 -5.45
N ASP A 116 -2.73 -2.13 -4.31
CA ASP A 116 -2.46 -1.49 -3.02
C ASP A 116 -1.18 -0.67 -3.02
N GLU A 117 -0.09 -1.20 -3.61
CA GLU A 117 1.14 -0.44 -3.84
C GLU A 117 0.88 0.92 -4.51
N SER A 118 0.12 0.92 -5.62
CA SER A 118 -0.16 2.14 -6.37
C SER A 118 -1.03 3.12 -5.57
N LYS A 119 -1.98 2.62 -4.77
CA LYS A 119 -2.80 3.45 -3.87
C LYS A 119 -1.96 4.09 -2.79
N ILE A 120 -1.06 3.31 -2.17
CA ILE A 120 -0.19 3.75 -1.07
C ILE A 120 0.77 4.82 -1.58
N ILE A 121 1.47 4.57 -2.69
CA ILE A 121 2.41 5.53 -3.30
C ILE A 121 1.69 6.83 -3.63
N SER A 122 0.55 6.76 -4.33
CA SER A 122 -0.21 7.94 -4.71
C SER A 122 -0.71 8.72 -3.49
N THR A 123 -1.11 8.04 -2.42
CA THR A 123 -1.57 8.70 -1.18
C THR A 123 -0.42 9.32 -0.40
N LEU A 124 0.75 8.67 -0.34
CA LEU A 124 1.97 9.21 0.28
C LEU A 124 2.41 10.53 -0.36
N LEU A 125 2.23 10.69 -1.68
CA LEU A 125 2.53 11.94 -2.40
C LEU A 125 1.60 13.11 -2.03
N LEU A 126 0.40 12.79 -1.53
CA LEU A 126 -0.58 13.76 -1.06
C LEU A 126 -0.38 14.11 0.43
N LEU A 127 0.45 13.38 1.18
CA LEU A 127 0.80 13.76 2.54
C LEU A 127 1.82 14.92 2.55
N LYS A 128 1.70 15.82 3.53
CA LYS A 128 2.68 16.88 3.86
C LYS A 128 2.88 16.95 5.38
N GLY A 129 3.81 17.80 5.83
CA GLY A 129 3.99 18.10 7.26
C GLY A 129 4.22 16.86 8.13
N GLY A 130 3.60 16.86 9.32
CA GLY A 130 3.78 15.78 10.32
C GLY A 130 3.23 14.43 9.87
N ALA A 131 2.13 14.41 9.10
CA ALA A 131 1.58 13.16 8.54
C ALA A 131 2.58 12.47 7.60
N ARG A 132 3.22 13.24 6.72
CA ARG A 132 4.27 12.71 5.83
C ARG A 132 5.50 12.26 6.60
N GLU A 133 5.86 12.98 7.65
CA GLU A 133 7.04 12.67 8.44
C GLU A 133 6.91 11.31 9.17
N TYR A 134 5.74 11.07 9.75
CA TYR A 134 5.41 9.80 10.41
C TYR A 134 5.41 8.62 9.42
N MET A 135 4.81 8.84 8.24
CA MET A 135 4.69 7.83 7.18
C MET A 135 5.94 7.64 6.32
N ARG A 136 7.05 8.28 6.66
CA ARG A 136 8.29 8.22 5.88
C ARG A 136 8.87 6.81 5.77
N HIS A 137 8.65 5.94 6.76
CA HIS A 137 9.16 4.57 6.71
C HIS A 137 8.52 3.75 5.58
N TRP A 138 7.24 3.94 5.25
CA TRP A 138 6.61 3.35 4.06
C TRP A 138 7.32 3.75 2.76
N ILE A 139 7.75 5.01 2.65
CA ILE A 139 8.52 5.49 1.48
C ILE A 139 9.87 4.77 1.37
N THR A 140 10.55 4.59 2.50
CA THR A 140 11.82 3.86 2.59
C THR A 140 11.63 2.38 2.23
N GLU A 141 10.59 1.73 2.75
CA GLU A 141 10.32 0.32 2.48
C GLU A 141 10.01 0.04 1.01
N ILE A 142 9.21 0.91 0.37
CA ILE A 142 8.88 0.81 -1.06
C ILE A 142 10.12 1.02 -1.93
N ASN A 143 10.93 2.03 -1.63
CA ASN A 143 12.06 2.41 -2.48
C ASN A 143 13.32 1.56 -2.30
N GLU A 144 13.60 1.09 -1.08
CA GLU A 144 14.91 0.53 -0.74
C GLU A 144 14.90 -0.99 -0.53
N ASN A 145 13.77 -1.57 -0.11
CA ASN A 145 13.76 -2.95 0.37
C ASN A 145 13.25 -3.98 -0.66
N ASN A 146 12.81 -3.55 -1.84
CA ASN A 146 12.19 -4.43 -2.86
C ASN A 146 11.08 -5.34 -2.29
N LYS A 147 10.52 -4.94 -1.14
CA LYS A 147 9.43 -5.63 -0.47
C LYS A 147 8.14 -5.12 -1.08
N ALA A 148 7.18 -6.02 -1.26
CA ALA A 148 5.82 -5.61 -1.53
C ALA A 148 5.41 -4.63 -0.42
N PRO A 149 4.95 -3.42 -0.75
CA PRO A 149 4.33 -2.58 0.25
C PRO A 149 3.23 -3.39 0.91
N GLY A 150 3.07 -3.22 2.22
CA GLY A 150 1.94 -3.77 2.94
C GLY A 150 0.61 -3.41 2.27
N THR A 151 -0.46 -3.98 2.79
CA THR A 151 -1.80 -3.79 2.25
C THR A 151 -2.28 -2.35 2.44
N TRP A 152 -3.22 -1.91 1.58
CA TRP A 152 -3.87 -0.61 1.73
C TRP A 152 -4.52 -0.45 3.10
N ALA A 153 -5.07 -1.53 3.65
CA ALA A 153 -5.70 -1.55 4.97
C ALA A 153 -4.71 -1.26 6.11
N GLU A 154 -3.50 -1.84 6.06
CA GLU A 154 -2.44 -1.58 7.04
C GLU A 154 -2.00 -0.13 7.00
N PHE A 155 -1.77 0.41 5.79
CA PHE A 155 -1.41 1.81 5.60
C PHE A 155 -2.47 2.77 6.20
N VAL A 156 -3.76 2.54 5.91
CA VAL A 156 -4.84 3.38 6.45
C VAL A 156 -4.98 3.26 7.96
N ALA A 157 -4.84 2.06 8.52
CA ALA A 157 -4.91 1.84 9.97
C ALA A 157 -3.79 2.59 10.70
N GLU A 158 -2.58 2.55 10.16
CA GLU A 158 -1.45 3.29 10.70
C GLU A 158 -1.63 4.80 10.53
N LEU A 159 -2.21 5.26 9.40
CA LEU A 159 -2.47 6.68 9.17
C LEU A 159 -3.46 7.25 10.18
N ARG A 160 -4.50 6.49 10.51
CA ARG A 160 -5.46 6.85 11.57
C ARG A 160 -4.79 6.90 12.94
N THR A 161 -3.93 5.93 13.23
CA THR A 161 -3.16 5.90 14.48
C THR A 161 -2.22 7.11 14.61
N ALA A 162 -1.56 7.49 13.51
CA ALA A 162 -0.72 8.67 13.44
C ALA A 162 -1.53 9.95 13.67
N TYR A 163 -2.72 10.06 13.06
CA TYR A 163 -3.62 11.19 13.25
C TYR A 163 -4.11 11.34 14.69
N GLU A 164 -4.59 10.25 15.32
CA GLU A 164 -5.01 10.29 16.72
C GLU A 164 -3.88 10.72 17.66
N SER A 165 -2.64 10.32 17.35
CA SER A 165 -1.47 10.71 18.14
C SER A 165 -1.17 12.21 17.98
N LEU A 166 -1.23 12.71 16.75
CA LEU A 166 -1.05 14.14 16.44
C LEU A 166 -2.13 15.02 17.07
N ASP A 167 -3.40 14.59 17.05
CA ASP A 167 -4.51 15.31 17.66
C ASP A 167 -4.34 15.44 19.18
N LYS A 168 -3.94 14.34 19.85
CA LYS A 168 -3.66 14.34 21.30
C LYS A 168 -2.54 15.30 21.67
N ASP A 169 -1.48 15.38 20.87
CA ASP A 169 -0.34 16.24 21.15
C ASP A 169 -0.62 17.72 20.87
N ASP A 170 -1.39 18.04 19.82
CA ASP A 170 -1.87 19.40 19.56
C ASP A 170 -2.83 19.87 20.68
N LYS A 171 -3.71 18.99 21.18
CA LYS A 171 -4.59 19.29 22.32
C LYS A 171 -3.79 19.58 23.59
N LYS A 172 -2.82 18.73 23.95
CA LYS A 172 -1.94 18.95 25.11
C LYS A 172 -1.17 20.26 24.99
N ARG A 173 -0.65 20.60 23.80
CA ARG A 173 0.05 21.85 23.55
C ARG A 173 -0.87 23.06 23.76
N THR A 174 -2.09 22.99 23.24
CA THR A 174 -3.11 24.04 23.40
C THR A 174 -3.48 24.25 24.87
N GLU A 175 -3.67 23.16 25.64
CA GLU A 175 -3.96 23.23 27.07
C GLU A 175 -2.80 23.88 27.86
N LEU A 176 -1.55 23.55 27.53
CA LEU A 176 -0.37 24.15 28.13
C LEU A 176 -0.26 25.65 27.83
N GLU A 177 -0.48 26.06 26.58
CA GLU A 177 -0.46 27.48 26.18
C GLU A 177 -1.59 28.28 26.88
N ALA A 178 -2.77 27.69 27.04
CA ALA A 178 -3.88 28.29 27.77
C ALA A 178 -3.56 28.45 29.27
N PHE A 179 -2.91 27.47 29.88
CA PHE A 179 -2.47 27.52 31.27
C PHE A 179 -1.44 28.64 31.50
N ILE A 180 -0.40 28.72 30.67
CA ILE A 180 0.63 29.76 30.73
C ILE A 180 0.01 31.16 30.56
N LYS A 181 -0.96 31.32 29.66
CA LYS A 181 -1.65 32.61 29.42
C LYS A 181 -2.61 33.00 30.55
N LYS A 182 -3.02 32.06 31.39
CA LYS A 182 -3.82 32.33 32.59
C LYS A 182 -2.94 32.86 33.72
N ASP A 183 -1.79 32.24 33.95
CA ASP A 183 -0.82 32.65 34.98
C ASP A 183 -0.23 34.07 34.71
N HIS A 184 -0.09 34.48 33.46
CA HIS A 184 0.37 35.83 33.09
C HIS A 184 -0.70 36.93 33.13
N ARG A 185 -1.95 36.63 33.52
CA ARG A 185 -3.03 37.64 33.64
C ARG A 185 -3.30 38.11 35.06
N ASP A 186 -2.69 37.49 36.06
CA ASP A 186 -2.92 37.76 37.49
C ASP A 186 -1.75 38.51 38.17
N PHE A 187 -0.87 39.17 37.39
CA PHE A 187 0.18 40.08 37.89
C PHE A 187 0.05 41.49 37.32
#